data_AF-A0A419DD20-F1
#
_entry.id   AF-A0A419DD20-F1
#
_cell.length_a   1.000
_cell.length_b   1.000
_cell.length_c   1.000
_cell.angle_alpha   90.00
_cell.angle_beta   90.00
_cell.angle_gamma   90.00
#
_symmetry.space_group_name_H-M   'P 1'
#
loop_
_entity.id
_entity.type
_entity.pdbx_description
1 polymer ?
#
loop_
_entity_poly.entity_id
_entity_poly.type
_entity_poly.pdbx_seq_one_letter_code
_entity_poly.pdbx_strand_id
1 'polypeptide(L)'
;MPTNQFKKFINKTNIILKRGKPLLALKLAKINLNALLFNRIPPFRQVEIQVTFDCNLKCIHCSAANFSPPEERLTISNYENIAAQCRQYSVPMVSFTGGEPMVEPRLEEIIGLFDTKSTLISCTTNGTLLTEERAKKLKSIGLDSFVISLDGPDPASNDSIRGKGTYKKVMESIKIAKSYNFIVMIIHTLSHYSIKSGNFNKLIKLAESMDIPIHVSLASPTGNWSSEEAMKDFVLTEEDINYLWKCQNEFSFLRRDLDGNYRGTGCPAGTERFVISPNGEVMPCTKIQASFGNIKTETMIDIREKMAKIDLLSSNPKICLPAEHADFLKIYLPRVFNKKDLPIPYNKYFLK
;
A
#
# COMPACT_ATOMS: atom_id res chain seq x y z
N MET A 1 -1.01 -28.27 -20.50
CA MET A 1 -2.01 -27.54 -19.68
C MET A 1 -1.50 -26.12 -19.45
N PRO A 2 -2.32 -25.06 -19.54
CA PRO A 2 -1.82 -23.72 -19.30
C PRO A 2 -1.28 -23.62 -17.87
N THR A 3 -0.07 -23.08 -17.72
CA THR A 3 0.58 -22.90 -16.42
C THR A 3 -0.34 -22.15 -15.45
N ASN A 4 -0.16 -22.35 -14.15
CA ASN A 4 -0.97 -21.74 -13.10
C ASN A 4 -1.04 -20.19 -13.21
N GLN A 5 -0.04 -19.58 -13.87
CA GLN A 5 0.01 -18.16 -14.24
C GLN A 5 -1.04 -17.75 -15.29
N PHE A 6 -1.24 -18.56 -16.34
CA PHE A 6 -2.18 -18.25 -17.41
C PHE A 6 -3.64 -18.27 -16.94
N LYS A 7 -4.00 -19.24 -16.08
CA LYS A 7 -5.31 -19.28 -15.41
C LYS A 7 -5.52 -18.06 -14.50
N LYS A 8 -4.51 -17.65 -13.73
CA LYS A 8 -4.56 -16.44 -12.90
C LYS A 8 -4.74 -15.16 -13.75
N PHE A 9 -4.08 -15.08 -14.91
CA PHE A 9 -4.24 -13.96 -15.84
C PHE A 9 -5.67 -13.88 -16.39
N ILE A 10 -6.23 -14.99 -16.90
CA ILE A 10 -7.61 -15.03 -17.42
C ILE A 10 -8.62 -14.62 -16.35
N ASN A 11 -8.50 -15.14 -15.13
CA ASN A 11 -9.41 -14.78 -14.04
C ASN A 11 -9.33 -13.28 -13.70
N LYS A 12 -8.13 -12.70 -13.65
CA LYS A 12 -7.95 -11.24 -13.44
C LYS A 12 -8.60 -10.43 -14.57
N THR A 13 -8.35 -10.80 -15.82
CA THR A 13 -8.92 -10.13 -17.00
C THR A 13 -10.43 -10.19 -17.01
N ASN A 14 -11.03 -11.34 -16.70
CA ASN A 14 -12.48 -11.50 -16.60
C ASN A 14 -13.08 -10.64 -15.48
N ILE A 15 -12.42 -10.54 -14.32
CA ILE A 15 -12.87 -9.66 -13.22
C ILE A 15 -12.85 -8.19 -13.65
N ILE A 16 -11.80 -7.77 -14.34
CA ILE A 16 -11.64 -6.39 -14.82
C ILE A 16 -12.71 -6.05 -15.88
N LEU A 17 -12.95 -6.96 -16.83
CA LEU A 17 -13.97 -6.80 -17.86
C LEU A 17 -15.38 -6.76 -17.27
N LYS A 18 -15.70 -7.65 -16.33
CA LYS A 18 -16.99 -7.64 -15.60
C LYS A 18 -17.22 -6.35 -14.81
N ARG A 19 -16.15 -5.62 -14.48
CA ARG A 19 -16.22 -4.31 -13.79
C ARG A 19 -16.25 -3.12 -14.75
N GLY A 20 -16.42 -3.34 -16.04
CA GLY A 20 -16.59 -2.27 -17.02
C GLY A 20 -15.29 -1.54 -17.38
N LYS A 21 -14.12 -2.17 -17.18
CA LYS A 21 -12.80 -1.56 -17.51
C LYS A 21 -12.04 -2.30 -18.63
N PRO A 22 -12.59 -2.40 -19.86
CA PRO A 22 -11.89 -3.07 -20.96
C PRO A 22 -10.56 -2.40 -21.33
N LEU A 23 -10.46 -1.08 -21.19
CA LEU A 23 -9.21 -0.35 -21.43
C LEU A 23 -8.11 -0.73 -20.43
N LEU A 24 -8.47 -1.01 -19.17
CA LEU A 24 -7.50 -1.51 -18.19
C LEU A 24 -7.03 -2.92 -18.55
N ALA A 25 -7.91 -3.80 -19.04
CA ALA A 25 -7.53 -5.13 -19.49
C ALA A 25 -6.51 -5.07 -20.66
N LEU A 26 -6.77 -4.22 -21.67
CA LEU A 26 -5.85 -3.98 -22.77
C LEU A 26 -4.51 -3.37 -22.29
N LYS A 27 -4.57 -2.39 -21.39
CA LYS A 27 -3.39 -1.78 -20.77
C LYS A 27 -2.54 -2.85 -20.08
N LEU A 28 -3.14 -3.71 -19.25
CA LEU A 28 -2.43 -4.77 -18.56
C LEU A 28 -1.82 -5.80 -19.52
N ALA A 29 -2.51 -6.16 -20.59
CA ALA A 29 -1.96 -7.07 -21.60
C ALA A 29 -0.69 -6.48 -22.24
N LYS A 30 -0.73 -5.20 -22.64
CA LYS A 30 0.44 -4.47 -23.18
C LYS A 30 1.58 -4.40 -22.16
N ILE A 31 1.28 -4.09 -20.91
CA ILE A 31 2.28 -3.99 -19.83
C ILE A 31 2.99 -5.34 -19.61
N ASN A 32 2.21 -6.43 -19.50
CA ASN A 32 2.79 -7.76 -19.30
C ASN A 32 3.64 -8.18 -20.50
N LEU A 33 3.20 -7.89 -21.73
CA LEU A 33 3.99 -8.18 -22.92
C LEU A 33 5.32 -7.40 -22.92
N ASN A 34 5.30 -6.12 -22.57
CA ASN A 34 6.51 -5.31 -22.45
C ASN A 34 7.46 -5.82 -21.36
N ALA A 35 6.92 -6.23 -20.20
CA ALA A 35 7.72 -6.79 -19.11
C ALA A 35 8.44 -8.09 -19.49
N LEU A 36 7.82 -8.91 -20.35
CA LEU A 36 8.40 -10.14 -20.87
C LEU A 36 9.51 -9.87 -21.91
N LEU A 37 9.34 -8.84 -22.75
CA LEU A 37 10.22 -8.57 -23.90
C LEU A 37 11.39 -7.62 -23.59
N PHE A 38 11.22 -6.63 -22.71
CA PHE A 38 12.18 -5.54 -22.50
C PHE A 38 12.46 -5.40 -21.00
N ASN A 39 13.59 -5.95 -20.51
CA ASN A 39 13.75 -6.19 -19.08
C ASN A 39 15.02 -5.57 -18.46
N ARG A 40 15.13 -4.24 -18.46
CA ARG A 40 16.04 -3.52 -17.54
C ARG A 40 15.31 -3.09 -16.25
N ILE A 41 14.24 -2.30 -16.37
CA ILE A 41 13.38 -1.89 -15.24
C ILE A 41 11.95 -2.34 -15.53
N PRO A 42 11.26 -3.04 -14.61
CA PRO A 42 9.90 -3.49 -14.86
C PRO A 42 8.94 -2.28 -15.03
N PRO A 43 7.84 -2.43 -15.78
CA PRO A 43 6.84 -1.38 -15.89
C PRO A 43 6.19 -1.08 -14.53
N PHE A 44 5.56 0.08 -14.41
CA PHE A 44 4.82 0.41 -13.19
C PHE A 44 3.69 -0.59 -12.95
N ARG A 45 3.60 -1.06 -11.71
CA ARG A 45 2.45 -1.81 -11.18
C ARG A 45 1.52 -0.87 -10.41
N GLN A 46 2.07 0.07 -9.67
CA GLN A 46 1.29 0.92 -8.79
C GLN A 46 2.00 2.26 -8.49
N VAL A 47 1.25 3.35 -8.41
CA VAL A 47 1.69 4.58 -7.74
C VAL A 47 0.79 4.80 -6.53
N GLU A 48 1.40 5.00 -5.36
CA GLU A 48 0.68 5.30 -4.13
C GLU A 48 0.86 6.78 -3.78
N ILE A 49 -0.23 7.45 -3.40
CA ILE A 49 -0.27 8.90 -3.16
C ILE A 49 -0.79 9.13 -1.75
N GLN A 50 0.10 9.63 -0.88
CA GLN A 50 -0.28 10.15 0.42
C GLN A 50 -0.82 11.56 0.24
N VAL A 51 -2.13 11.72 0.36
CA VAL A 51 -2.77 13.04 0.15
C VAL A 51 -2.54 13.97 1.34
N THR A 52 -2.37 13.41 2.53
CA THR A 52 -2.10 14.12 3.77
C THR A 52 -1.34 13.22 4.75
N PHE A 53 -0.67 13.80 5.74
CA PHE A 53 -0.18 13.07 6.93
C PHE A 53 -1.15 13.16 8.11
N ASP A 54 -2.17 14.03 8.02
CA ASP A 54 -3.19 14.16 9.04
C ASP A 54 -4.02 12.88 9.16
N CYS A 55 -4.38 12.52 10.39
CA CYS A 55 -5.21 11.37 10.68
C CYS A 55 -6.08 11.63 11.90
N ASN A 56 -7.33 11.17 11.86
CA ASN A 56 -8.25 11.26 12.98
C ASN A 56 -8.01 10.16 14.04
N LEU A 57 -7.02 9.28 13.85
CA LEU A 57 -6.61 8.22 14.78
C LEU A 57 -5.12 8.32 15.13
N LYS A 58 -4.71 7.66 16.23
CA LYS A 58 -3.32 7.58 16.70
C LYS A 58 -2.92 6.13 16.97
N CYS A 59 -2.89 5.30 15.92
CA CYS A 59 -2.65 3.86 16.05
C CYS A 59 -1.27 3.56 16.64
N ILE A 60 -1.15 2.52 17.47
CA ILE A 60 0.12 2.17 18.15
C ILE A 60 1.26 1.80 17.18
N HIS A 61 0.94 1.38 15.96
CA HIS A 61 1.90 0.93 14.94
C HIS A 61 2.08 1.91 13.78
N CYS A 62 1.48 3.10 13.88
CA CYS A 62 1.41 4.04 12.76
C CYS A 62 2.80 4.39 12.23
N SER A 63 3.11 3.99 11.00
CA SER A 63 4.41 4.31 10.37
C SER A 63 4.53 5.76 9.95
N ALA A 64 3.41 6.47 9.84
CA ALA A 64 3.37 7.88 9.49
C ALA A 64 3.52 8.80 10.72
N ALA A 65 3.60 8.26 11.94
CA ALA A 65 3.55 9.06 13.18
C ALA A 65 4.66 10.11 13.32
N ASN A 66 5.82 9.85 12.71
CA ASN A 66 6.98 10.75 12.76
C ASN A 66 7.06 11.71 11.56
N PHE A 67 6.08 11.68 10.64
CA PHE A 67 5.99 12.67 9.57
C PHE A 67 5.25 13.90 10.08
N SER A 68 5.84 15.07 9.83
CA SER A 68 5.20 16.35 10.12
C SER A 68 4.33 16.78 8.92
N PRO A 69 3.17 17.40 9.15
CA PRO A 69 2.44 18.09 8.08
C PRO A 69 3.40 19.07 7.39
N PRO A 70 3.50 19.05 6.05
CA PRO A 70 4.44 19.90 5.37
C PRO A 70 3.96 21.36 5.36
N GLU A 71 4.91 22.29 5.35
CA GLU A 71 4.62 23.72 5.19
C GLU A 71 3.91 23.99 3.85
N GLU A 72 4.37 23.34 2.78
CA GLU A 72 3.78 23.41 1.45
C GLU A 72 3.24 22.04 1.02
N ARG A 73 1.93 21.99 0.77
CA ARG A 73 1.23 20.80 0.25
C ARG A 73 1.15 20.84 -1.27
N LEU A 74 1.04 19.67 -1.89
CA LEU A 74 0.74 19.56 -3.32
C LEU A 74 -0.55 20.33 -3.67
N THR A 75 -0.44 21.15 -4.70
CA THR A 75 -1.56 21.86 -5.30
C THR A 75 -2.35 20.94 -6.23
N ILE A 76 -3.55 21.34 -6.62
CA ILE A 76 -4.34 20.61 -7.63
C ILE A 76 -3.56 20.47 -8.94
N SER A 77 -2.84 21.52 -9.37
CA SER A 77 -2.00 21.46 -10.57
C SER A 77 -0.87 20.44 -10.45
N ASN A 78 -0.30 20.23 -9.25
CA ASN A 78 0.65 19.15 -9.05
C ASN A 78 -0.02 17.77 -9.19
N TYR A 79 -1.24 17.59 -8.70
CA TYR A 79 -1.98 16.34 -8.91
C TYR A 79 -2.37 16.11 -10.36
N GLU A 80 -2.70 17.16 -11.13
CA GLU A 80 -2.92 17.07 -12.58
C GLU A 80 -1.66 16.58 -13.29
N ASN A 81 -0.50 17.13 -12.93
CA ASN A 81 0.78 16.69 -13.47
C ASN A 81 1.06 15.21 -13.12
N ILE A 82 0.83 14.81 -11.87
CA ILE A 82 0.95 13.41 -11.42
C ILE A 82 0.02 12.49 -12.24
N ALA A 83 -1.24 12.88 -12.44
CA ALA A 83 -2.21 12.13 -13.22
C ALA A 83 -1.81 12.00 -14.70
N ALA A 84 -1.27 13.07 -15.29
CA ALA A 84 -0.73 13.07 -16.65
C ALA A 84 0.45 12.10 -16.79
N GLN A 85 1.38 12.12 -15.83
CA GLN A 85 2.52 11.19 -15.80
C GLN A 85 2.06 9.73 -15.60
N CYS A 86 1.09 9.47 -14.73
CA CYS A 86 0.52 8.12 -14.58
C CYS A 86 -0.08 7.61 -15.91
N ARG A 87 -0.73 8.48 -16.69
CA ARG A 87 -1.24 8.14 -18.02
C ARG A 87 -0.11 7.87 -19.01
N GLN A 88 0.87 8.76 -19.08
CA GLN A 88 2.04 8.67 -19.97
C GLN A 88 2.80 7.35 -19.75
N TYR A 89 3.06 6.99 -18.50
CA TYR A 89 3.82 5.79 -18.14
C TYR A 89 2.96 4.54 -17.98
N SER A 90 1.69 4.58 -18.42
CA SER A 90 0.75 3.45 -18.39
C SER A 90 0.62 2.82 -17.00
N VAL A 91 0.58 3.62 -15.94
CA VAL A 91 0.36 3.11 -14.58
C VAL A 91 -1.02 2.43 -14.54
N PRO A 92 -1.11 1.15 -14.12
CA PRO A 92 -2.38 0.42 -14.14
C PRO A 92 -3.16 0.56 -12.82
N MET A 93 -2.51 1.01 -11.75
CA MET A 93 -3.13 1.20 -10.44
C MET A 93 -2.61 2.46 -9.76
N VAL A 94 -3.52 3.30 -9.26
CA VAL A 94 -3.22 4.42 -8.38
C VAL A 94 -3.96 4.20 -7.06
N SER A 95 -3.25 4.34 -5.94
CA SER A 95 -3.83 4.18 -4.61
C SER A 95 -3.67 5.45 -3.80
N PHE A 96 -4.76 5.97 -3.26
CA PHE A 96 -4.76 7.07 -2.32
C PHE A 96 -4.67 6.54 -0.89
N THR A 97 -3.87 7.21 -0.07
CA THR A 97 -3.50 6.80 1.29
C THR A 97 -3.08 8.06 2.08
N GLY A 98 -2.35 7.91 3.18
CA GLY A 98 -1.77 9.02 3.94
C GLY A 98 -1.61 8.71 5.41
N GLY A 99 -1.87 9.72 6.24
CA GLY A 99 -2.49 9.49 7.54
C GLY A 99 -3.87 8.84 7.32
N GLU A 100 -4.91 9.64 7.15
CA GLU A 100 -6.23 9.19 6.69
C GLU A 100 -6.66 9.99 5.45
N PRO A 101 -6.79 9.38 4.25
CA PRO A 101 -7.18 10.14 3.07
C PRO A 101 -8.56 10.79 3.22
N MET A 102 -9.49 10.19 3.95
CA MET A 102 -10.83 10.75 4.16
C MET A 102 -10.82 12.07 4.96
N VAL A 103 -9.74 12.45 5.64
CA VAL A 103 -9.69 13.80 6.26
C VAL A 103 -9.32 14.89 5.27
N GLU A 104 -8.83 14.54 4.07
CA GLU A 104 -8.50 15.52 3.04
C GLU A 104 -9.78 16.06 2.38
N PRO A 105 -10.09 17.37 2.50
CA PRO A 105 -11.31 17.94 1.92
C PRO A 105 -11.30 17.95 0.39
N ARG A 106 -10.13 17.90 -0.25
CA ARG A 106 -9.97 17.87 -1.71
C ARG A 106 -9.88 16.44 -2.27
N LEU A 107 -10.09 15.39 -1.47
CA LEU A 107 -9.86 14.00 -1.89
C LEU A 107 -10.66 13.65 -3.17
N GLU A 108 -11.94 13.99 -3.20
CA GLU A 108 -12.83 13.72 -4.33
C GLU A 108 -12.39 14.47 -5.60
N GLU A 109 -11.93 15.72 -5.46
CA GLU A 109 -11.39 16.52 -6.56
C GLU A 109 -10.11 15.86 -7.10
N ILE A 110 -9.18 15.50 -6.21
CA ILE A 110 -7.91 14.85 -6.56
C ILE A 110 -8.15 13.53 -7.31
N ILE A 111 -9.05 12.67 -6.81
CA ILE A 111 -9.40 11.40 -7.46
C ILE A 111 -9.94 11.65 -8.87
N GLY A 112 -10.77 12.69 -9.04
CA GLY A 112 -11.39 13.05 -10.32
C GLY A 112 -10.41 13.41 -11.44
N LEU A 113 -9.15 13.73 -11.11
CA LEU A 113 -8.11 14.05 -12.09
C LEU A 113 -7.55 12.81 -12.80
N PHE A 114 -7.69 11.62 -12.21
CA PHE A 114 -7.07 10.40 -12.71
C PHE A 114 -7.94 9.69 -13.75
N ASP A 115 -7.29 9.00 -14.70
CA ASP A 115 -8.00 8.20 -15.70
C ASP A 115 -8.62 6.94 -15.07
N THR A 116 -9.90 7.05 -14.72
CA THR A 116 -10.67 5.98 -14.10
C THR A 116 -11.15 4.92 -15.09
N LYS A 117 -10.98 5.10 -16.41
CA LYS A 117 -11.41 4.09 -17.41
C LYS A 117 -10.33 3.03 -17.64
N SER A 118 -9.06 3.44 -17.61
CA SER A 118 -7.92 2.55 -17.89
C SER A 118 -7.02 2.31 -16.68
N THR A 119 -7.31 2.89 -15.51
CA THR A 119 -6.54 2.72 -14.27
C THR A 119 -7.47 2.22 -13.16
N LEU A 120 -6.98 1.31 -12.33
CA LEU A 120 -7.64 0.92 -11.09
C LEU A 120 -7.35 1.98 -10.02
N ILE A 121 -8.39 2.59 -9.47
CA ILE A 121 -8.28 3.61 -8.43
C ILE A 121 -8.70 3.00 -7.09
N SER A 122 -7.79 3.03 -6.12
CA SER A 122 -7.98 2.48 -4.79
C SER A 122 -7.82 3.55 -3.72
N CYS A 123 -8.48 3.37 -2.58
CA CYS A 123 -8.31 4.19 -1.38
C CYS A 123 -8.07 3.30 -0.17
N THR A 124 -6.93 3.49 0.51
CA THR A 124 -6.61 2.83 1.78
C THR A 124 -7.09 3.71 2.93
N THR A 125 -8.00 3.22 3.76
CA THR A 125 -8.67 4.02 4.80
C THR A 125 -8.78 3.26 6.12
N ASN A 126 -8.84 3.99 7.23
CA ASN A 126 -9.23 3.49 8.55
C ASN A 126 -10.74 3.23 8.67
N GLY A 127 -11.54 3.59 7.66
CA GLY A 127 -12.97 3.31 7.57
C GLY A 127 -13.86 4.19 8.45
N THR A 128 -13.31 4.95 9.41
CA THR A 128 -14.09 5.63 10.44
C THR A 128 -14.88 6.84 9.96
N LEU A 129 -14.62 7.32 8.74
CA LEU A 129 -15.22 8.51 8.13
C LEU A 129 -16.00 8.21 6.84
N LEU A 130 -16.17 6.94 6.48
CA LEU A 130 -16.93 6.56 5.28
C LEU A 130 -18.43 6.58 5.58
N THR A 131 -19.16 7.49 4.94
CA THR A 131 -20.63 7.57 4.97
C THR A 131 -21.23 7.08 3.66
N GLU A 132 -22.53 6.79 3.62
CA GLU A 132 -23.23 6.41 2.38
C GLU A 132 -23.14 7.50 1.30
N GLU A 133 -23.35 8.76 1.67
CA GLU A 133 -23.25 9.89 0.76
C GLU A 133 -21.85 9.96 0.13
N ARG A 134 -20.81 9.83 0.96
CA ARG A 134 -19.43 9.88 0.49
C ARG A 134 -19.08 8.66 -0.36
N ALA A 135 -19.55 7.48 0.01
CA ALA A 135 -19.39 6.26 -0.78
C ALA A 135 -20.04 6.42 -2.17
N LYS A 136 -21.26 6.96 -2.24
CA LYS A 136 -21.94 7.27 -3.51
C LYS A 136 -21.14 8.25 -4.36
N LYS A 137 -20.63 9.33 -3.75
CA LYS A 137 -19.82 10.33 -4.46
C LYS A 137 -18.52 9.73 -5.00
N LEU A 138 -17.76 9.03 -4.15
CA LEU A 138 -16.51 8.37 -4.53
C LEU A 138 -16.73 7.33 -5.65
N LYS A 139 -17.84 6.59 -5.60
CA LYS A 139 -18.20 5.65 -6.67
C LYS A 139 -18.45 6.37 -7.99
N SER A 140 -19.18 7.48 -7.96
CA SER A 140 -19.54 8.26 -9.16
C SER A 140 -18.33 8.87 -9.89
N ILE A 141 -17.25 9.16 -9.16
CA ILE A 141 -16.01 9.69 -9.73
C ILE A 141 -15.01 8.59 -10.12
N GLY A 142 -15.39 7.32 -9.98
CA GLY A 142 -14.62 6.19 -10.50
C GLY A 142 -13.64 5.54 -9.53
N LEU A 143 -13.81 5.73 -8.20
CA LEU A 143 -13.12 4.90 -7.21
C LEU A 143 -13.60 3.44 -7.31
N ASP A 144 -12.67 2.49 -7.39
CA ASP A 144 -12.99 1.07 -7.57
C ASP A 144 -13.01 0.30 -6.26
N SER A 145 -12.05 0.60 -5.38
CA SER A 145 -11.75 -0.24 -4.23
C SER A 145 -11.42 0.53 -2.96
N PHE A 146 -11.86 -0.06 -1.84
CA PHE A 146 -11.39 0.29 -0.52
C PHE A 146 -10.50 -0.81 0.04
N VAL A 147 -9.34 -0.41 0.55
CA VAL A 147 -8.46 -1.23 1.37
C VAL A 147 -8.64 -0.74 2.81
N ILE A 148 -9.49 -1.44 3.57
CA ILE A 148 -9.96 -0.99 4.89
C ILE A 148 -9.09 -1.63 5.97
N SER A 149 -8.52 -0.79 6.81
CA SER A 149 -7.69 -1.20 7.93
C SER A 149 -8.49 -1.89 9.04
N LEU A 150 -8.10 -3.12 9.42
CA LEU A 150 -8.67 -3.87 10.53
C LEU A 150 -7.60 -4.77 11.15
N ASP A 151 -7.30 -4.58 12.45
CA ASP A 151 -6.20 -5.31 13.12
C ASP A 151 -6.61 -6.31 14.19
N GLY A 152 -7.92 -6.55 14.33
CA GLY A 152 -8.44 -7.54 15.25
C GLY A 152 -9.78 -8.08 14.78
N PRO A 153 -10.11 -9.33 15.14
CA PRO A 153 -11.41 -9.94 14.83
C PRO A 153 -12.57 -9.34 15.62
N ASP A 154 -12.30 -8.58 16.68
CA ASP A 154 -13.29 -8.08 17.63
C ASP A 154 -12.93 -6.67 18.15
N PRO A 155 -13.85 -5.98 18.86
CA PRO A 155 -13.57 -4.66 19.41
C PRO A 155 -12.37 -4.61 20.35
N ALA A 156 -12.16 -5.62 21.20
CA ALA A 156 -11.09 -5.59 22.20
C ALA A 156 -9.71 -5.61 21.53
N SER A 157 -9.52 -6.50 20.56
CA SER A 157 -8.27 -6.67 19.82
C SER A 157 -8.01 -5.52 18.85
N ASN A 158 -9.00 -5.04 18.11
CA ASN A 158 -8.79 -3.94 17.16
C ASN A 158 -8.64 -2.58 17.87
N ASP A 159 -9.51 -2.29 18.84
CA ASP A 159 -9.56 -0.95 19.44
C ASP A 159 -8.37 -0.70 20.37
N SER A 160 -7.74 -1.75 20.93
CA SER A 160 -6.48 -1.62 21.66
C SER A 160 -5.33 -1.12 20.79
N ILE A 161 -5.41 -1.35 19.47
CA ILE A 161 -4.41 -0.92 18.49
C ILE A 161 -4.77 0.44 17.88
N ARG A 162 -6.05 0.63 17.51
CA ARG A 162 -6.51 1.74 16.66
C ARG A 162 -7.31 2.81 17.39
N GLY A 163 -7.72 2.55 18.63
CA GLY A 163 -8.53 3.43 19.47
C GLY A 163 -9.96 2.93 19.66
N LYS A 164 -10.55 3.32 20.78
CA LYS A 164 -11.90 2.91 21.21
C LYS A 164 -12.98 3.23 20.19
N GLY A 165 -13.84 2.26 19.90
CA GLY A 165 -14.98 2.37 19.00
C GLY A 165 -14.65 2.26 17.51
N THR A 166 -13.39 2.03 17.14
CA THR A 166 -12.97 1.98 15.74
C THR A 166 -13.47 0.73 15.04
N TYR A 167 -13.49 -0.43 15.72
CA TYR A 167 -13.98 -1.69 15.15
C TYR A 167 -15.40 -1.56 14.60
N LYS A 168 -16.31 -0.99 15.40
CA LYS A 168 -17.72 -0.81 15.00
C LYS A 168 -17.83 0.01 13.72
N LYS A 169 -17.09 1.12 13.63
CA LYS A 169 -17.08 2.00 12.45
C LYS A 169 -16.46 1.33 11.23
N VAL A 170 -15.39 0.55 11.41
CA VAL A 170 -14.78 -0.24 10.34
C VAL A 170 -15.79 -1.24 9.77
N MET A 171 -16.50 -1.99 10.62
CA MET A 171 -17.51 -2.96 10.17
C MET A 171 -18.67 -2.28 9.45
N GLU A 172 -19.09 -1.10 9.88
CA GLU A 172 -20.08 -0.28 9.18
C GLU A 172 -19.57 0.18 7.80
N SER A 173 -18.33 0.66 7.72
CA SER A 173 -17.70 1.09 6.47
C SER A 173 -17.60 -0.05 5.46
N ILE A 174 -17.33 -1.29 5.91
CA ILE A 174 -17.30 -2.49 5.06
C ILE A 174 -18.70 -2.75 4.45
N LYS A 175 -19.77 -2.61 5.26
CA LYS A 175 -21.15 -2.78 4.79
C LYS A 175 -21.51 -1.72 3.75
N ILE A 176 -21.20 -0.45 4.03
CA ILE A 176 -21.42 0.67 3.10
C ILE A 176 -20.65 0.43 1.80
N ALA A 177 -19.36 0.13 1.87
CA ALA A 177 -18.54 -0.12 0.68
C ALA A 177 -19.12 -1.26 -0.18
N LYS A 178 -19.61 -2.33 0.44
CA LYS A 178 -20.26 -3.44 -0.29
C LYS A 178 -21.58 -3.03 -0.92
N SER A 179 -22.43 -2.26 -0.24
CA SER A 179 -23.74 -1.84 -0.80
C SER A 179 -23.60 -0.98 -2.06
N TYR A 180 -22.48 -0.26 -2.20
CA TYR A 180 -22.14 0.51 -3.40
C TYR A 180 -21.24 -0.23 -4.42
N ASN A 181 -21.12 -1.56 -4.28
CA ASN A 181 -20.34 -2.43 -5.18
C ASN A 181 -18.87 -2.01 -5.32
N PHE A 182 -18.24 -1.56 -4.24
CA PHE A 182 -16.79 -1.41 -4.20
C PHE A 182 -16.11 -2.78 -4.07
N ILE A 183 -14.90 -2.90 -4.61
CA ILE A 183 -13.99 -3.97 -4.19
C ILE A 183 -13.56 -3.65 -2.76
N VAL A 184 -13.75 -4.58 -1.84
CA VAL A 184 -13.31 -4.43 -0.45
C VAL A 184 -12.20 -5.42 -0.18
N MET A 185 -11.16 -4.93 0.49
CA MET A 185 -10.05 -5.73 1.01
C MET A 185 -9.77 -5.26 2.43
N ILE A 186 -9.47 -6.20 3.33
CA ILE A 186 -8.95 -5.86 4.65
C ILE A 186 -7.44 -5.69 4.53
N ILE A 187 -6.87 -4.63 5.13
CA ILE A 187 -5.43 -4.56 5.37
C ILE A 187 -5.15 -4.72 6.86
N HIS A 188 -4.28 -5.67 7.19
CA HIS A 188 -3.86 -6.00 8.54
C HIS A 188 -2.36 -5.82 8.70
N THR A 189 -1.93 -5.11 9.74
CA THR A 189 -0.53 -5.06 10.14
C THR A 189 -0.20 -6.30 10.98
N LEU A 190 0.43 -7.29 10.34
CA LEU A 190 0.80 -8.54 10.99
C LEU A 190 2.08 -8.35 11.81
N SER A 191 1.96 -8.58 13.11
CA SER A 191 3.04 -8.56 14.09
C SER A 191 3.18 -9.90 14.80
N HIS A 192 4.33 -10.13 15.45
CA HIS A 192 4.53 -11.27 16.33
C HIS A 192 3.37 -11.46 17.33
N TYR A 193 2.95 -10.36 17.97
CA TYR A 193 1.83 -10.34 18.90
C TYR A 193 0.50 -10.82 18.29
N SER A 194 0.16 -10.37 17.08
CA SER A 194 -1.09 -10.73 16.41
C SER A 194 -1.21 -12.24 16.11
N ILE A 195 -0.05 -12.89 15.87
CA ILE A 195 0.05 -14.34 15.68
C ILE A 195 -0.06 -15.06 17.02
N LYS A 196 0.79 -14.71 18.00
CA LYS A 196 0.84 -15.39 19.31
C LYS A 196 -0.47 -15.28 20.09
N SER A 197 -1.21 -14.17 19.95
CA SER A 197 -2.54 -14.00 20.55
C SER A 197 -3.65 -14.82 19.88
N GLY A 198 -3.40 -15.42 18.72
CA GLY A 198 -4.40 -16.11 17.89
C GLY A 198 -5.39 -15.18 17.20
N ASN A 199 -5.22 -13.85 17.31
CA ASN A 199 -6.10 -12.87 16.69
C ASN A 199 -6.02 -12.92 15.16
N PHE A 200 -4.84 -13.19 14.60
CA PHE A 200 -4.69 -13.32 13.15
C PHE A 200 -5.55 -14.47 12.59
N ASN A 201 -5.58 -15.64 13.25
CA ASN A 201 -6.40 -16.78 12.83
C ASN A 201 -7.89 -16.46 12.85
N LYS A 202 -8.33 -15.79 13.92
CA LYS A 202 -9.73 -15.35 14.04
C LYS A 202 -10.08 -14.31 12.98
N LEU A 203 -9.14 -13.41 12.65
CA LEU A 203 -9.32 -12.43 11.59
C LEU A 203 -9.43 -13.11 10.21
N ILE A 204 -8.63 -14.15 9.94
CA ILE A 204 -8.76 -14.98 8.72
C ILE A 204 -10.18 -15.56 8.63
N LYS A 205 -10.70 -16.14 9.72
CA LYS A 205 -12.07 -16.71 9.76
C LYS A 205 -13.16 -15.67 9.61
N LEU A 206 -12.99 -14.50 10.22
CA LEU A 206 -13.90 -13.37 10.03
C LEU A 206 -13.93 -12.94 8.56
N ALA A 207 -12.76 -12.75 7.94
CA ALA A 207 -12.65 -12.32 6.55
C ALA A 207 -13.21 -13.37 5.56
N GLU A 208 -12.96 -14.65 5.81
CA GLU A 208 -13.57 -15.79 5.09
C GLU A 208 -15.10 -15.75 5.16
N SER A 209 -15.67 -15.54 6.36
CA SER A 209 -17.12 -15.44 6.55
C SER A 209 -17.76 -14.27 5.81
N MET A 210 -16.97 -13.22 5.56
CA MET A 210 -17.39 -12.04 4.83
C MET A 210 -17.07 -12.11 3.33
N ASP A 211 -16.38 -13.14 2.83
CA ASP A 211 -15.84 -13.17 1.46
C ASP A 211 -15.01 -11.89 1.14
N ILE A 212 -14.10 -11.54 2.04
CA ILE A 212 -13.19 -10.40 1.88
C ILE A 212 -11.74 -10.88 1.92
N PRO A 213 -10.90 -10.58 0.91
CA PRO A 213 -9.49 -10.90 0.96
C PRO A 213 -8.75 -10.06 2.01
N ILE A 214 -7.65 -10.60 2.54
CA ILE A 214 -6.76 -9.87 3.45
C ILE A 214 -5.44 -9.59 2.74
N HIS A 215 -5.05 -8.32 2.75
CA HIS A 215 -3.68 -7.88 2.52
C HIS A 215 -2.96 -7.78 3.87
N VAL A 216 -1.97 -8.61 4.05
CA VAL A 216 -1.03 -8.55 5.16
C VAL A 216 0.08 -7.54 4.84
N SER A 217 0.14 -6.47 5.64
CA SER A 217 1.30 -5.59 5.75
C SER A 217 2.17 -6.07 6.90
N LEU A 218 3.44 -6.35 6.65
CA LEU A 218 4.33 -6.87 7.69
C LEU A 218 4.74 -5.75 8.65
N ALA A 219 4.79 -6.04 9.95
CA ALA A 219 5.31 -5.12 10.95
C ALA A 219 6.74 -4.69 10.60
N SER A 220 6.98 -3.38 10.61
CA SER A 220 8.28 -2.76 10.35
C SER A 220 8.53 -1.71 11.43
N PRO A 221 9.75 -1.61 11.99
CA PRO A 221 10.07 -0.68 13.08
C PRO A 221 10.17 0.75 12.53
N THR A 222 9.02 1.39 12.37
CA THR A 222 8.86 2.72 11.76
C THR A 222 7.78 3.48 12.52
N GLY A 223 7.82 4.82 12.50
CA GLY A 223 6.85 5.66 13.21
C GLY A 223 6.75 5.30 14.71
N ASN A 224 5.56 5.00 15.22
CA ASN A 224 5.38 4.67 16.64
C ASN A 224 6.11 3.39 17.11
N TRP A 225 6.59 2.56 16.18
CA TRP A 225 7.44 1.40 16.47
C TRP A 225 8.92 1.62 16.14
N SER A 226 9.37 2.87 15.94
CA SER A 226 10.77 3.18 15.65
C SER A 226 11.67 3.13 16.88
N SER A 227 11.87 1.94 17.46
CA SER A 227 12.77 1.70 18.60
C SER A 227 13.36 0.29 18.54
N GLU A 228 14.47 0.06 19.24
CA GLU A 228 15.07 -1.26 19.32
C GLU A 228 14.19 -2.24 20.11
N GLU A 229 13.46 -1.74 21.11
CA GLU A 229 12.51 -2.50 21.93
C GLU A 229 11.33 -2.96 21.08
N ALA A 230 10.68 -2.03 20.38
CA ALA A 230 9.55 -2.36 19.49
C ALA A 230 9.96 -3.34 18.37
N MET A 231 11.21 -3.29 17.92
CA MET A 231 11.72 -4.24 16.95
C MET A 231 11.71 -5.68 17.51
N LYS A 232 12.05 -5.88 18.79
CA LYS A 232 12.04 -7.21 19.42
C LYS A 232 10.62 -7.72 19.65
N ASP A 233 9.69 -6.83 19.98
CA ASP A 233 8.35 -7.21 20.42
C ASP A 233 7.35 -7.42 19.26
N PHE A 234 7.52 -6.70 18.15
CA PHE A 234 6.51 -6.66 17.08
C PHE A 234 6.99 -7.20 15.73
N VAL A 235 8.28 -7.12 15.42
CA VAL A 235 8.80 -7.64 14.15
C VAL A 235 8.70 -9.16 14.13
N LEU A 236 8.37 -9.69 12.96
CA LEU A 236 8.13 -11.10 12.76
C LEU A 236 9.44 -11.89 12.90
N THR A 237 9.38 -12.99 13.64
CA THR A 237 10.44 -13.99 13.71
C THR A 237 10.40 -14.92 12.49
N GLU A 238 11.43 -15.75 12.30
CA GLU A 238 11.42 -16.77 11.25
C GLU A 238 10.26 -17.78 11.42
N GLU A 239 9.91 -18.11 12.67
CA GLU A 239 8.75 -18.95 12.99
C GLU A 239 7.45 -18.31 12.48
N ASP A 240 7.28 -17.00 12.70
CA ASP A 240 6.10 -16.25 12.26
C ASP A 240 6.00 -16.16 10.74
N ILE A 241 7.13 -15.96 10.05
CA ILE A 241 7.17 -15.92 8.58
C ILE A 241 6.81 -17.28 7.99
N ASN A 242 7.35 -18.37 8.55
CA ASN A 242 6.99 -19.73 8.16
C ASN A 242 5.51 -20.01 8.42
N TYR A 243 4.97 -19.51 9.54
CA TYR A 243 3.56 -19.62 9.85
C TYR A 243 2.68 -18.86 8.84
N LEU A 244 3.04 -17.61 8.51
CA LEU A 244 2.35 -16.83 7.47
C LEU A 244 2.38 -17.57 6.12
N TRP A 245 3.52 -18.14 5.74
CA TRP A 245 3.63 -18.89 4.48
C TRP A 245 2.69 -20.09 4.43
N LYS A 246 2.57 -20.86 5.53
CA LYS A 246 1.58 -21.94 5.66
C LYS A 246 0.15 -21.41 5.47
N CYS A 247 -0.19 -20.30 6.14
CA CYS A 247 -1.49 -19.66 5.98
C CYS A 247 -1.76 -19.23 4.54
N GLN A 248 -0.79 -18.65 3.83
CA GLN A 248 -0.96 -18.24 2.42
C GLN A 248 -1.16 -19.42 1.46
N ASN A 249 -0.58 -20.60 1.79
CA ASN A 249 -0.80 -21.82 1.03
C ASN A 249 -2.19 -22.43 1.28
N GLU A 250 -2.72 -22.28 2.50
CA GLU A 250 -4.05 -22.76 2.88
C GLU A 250 -5.16 -21.81 2.39
N PHE A 251 -4.98 -20.51 2.56
CA PHE A 251 -5.99 -19.48 2.31
C PHE A 251 -5.59 -18.61 1.11
N SER A 252 -6.13 -18.94 -0.07
CA SER A 252 -5.82 -18.25 -1.33
C SER A 252 -6.22 -16.75 -1.39
N PHE A 253 -7.03 -16.28 -0.43
CA PHE A 253 -7.44 -14.89 -0.28
C PHE A 253 -6.49 -14.06 0.59
N LEU A 254 -5.45 -14.67 1.17
CA LEU A 254 -4.37 -13.98 1.88
C LEU A 254 -3.26 -13.58 0.91
N ARG A 255 -2.86 -12.31 0.97
CA ARG A 255 -1.77 -11.76 0.15
C ARG A 255 -0.88 -10.85 0.97
N ARG A 256 0.37 -10.71 0.55
CA ARG A 256 1.32 -9.71 1.08
C ARG A 256 1.87 -8.83 -0.03
N ASP A 257 2.52 -7.75 0.35
CA ASP A 257 3.14 -6.77 -0.56
C ASP A 257 4.10 -7.38 -1.59
N LEU A 258 4.68 -8.55 -1.28
CA LEU A 258 5.64 -9.24 -2.14
C LEU A 258 4.99 -10.07 -3.25
N ASP A 259 3.67 -10.24 -3.23
CA ASP A 259 2.97 -11.17 -4.12
C ASP A 259 2.53 -10.52 -5.44
N GLY A 260 2.65 -11.27 -6.54
CA GLY A 260 2.02 -10.91 -7.81
C GLY A 260 2.67 -9.75 -8.57
N ASN A 261 3.99 -9.61 -8.41
CA ASN A 261 4.82 -8.67 -9.17
C ASN A 261 5.12 -9.22 -10.57
N TYR A 262 5.56 -8.34 -11.49
CA TYR A 262 5.89 -8.75 -12.87
C TYR A 262 7.05 -9.75 -12.91
N ARG A 263 7.96 -9.66 -11.93
CA ARG A 263 9.07 -10.63 -11.74
C ARG A 263 8.74 -11.78 -10.78
N GLY A 264 7.46 -12.10 -10.59
CA GLY A 264 6.99 -13.16 -9.68
C GLY A 264 6.73 -12.66 -8.26
N THR A 265 7.38 -13.24 -7.27
CA THR A 265 7.34 -12.76 -5.86
C THR A 265 8.59 -11.90 -5.60
N GLY A 266 8.50 -10.83 -4.81
CA GLY A 266 9.67 -10.06 -4.36
C GLY A 266 9.33 -8.63 -3.91
N CYS A 267 10.31 -7.84 -3.50
CA CYS A 267 10.07 -6.46 -3.06
C CYS A 267 9.83 -5.53 -4.28
N PRO A 268 8.64 -4.93 -4.43
CA PRO A 268 8.35 -4.03 -5.55
C PRO A 268 8.83 -2.58 -5.33
N ALA A 269 9.41 -2.29 -4.16
CA ALA A 269 9.70 -0.93 -3.72
C ALA A 269 10.74 -0.27 -4.64
N GLY A 270 10.38 0.89 -5.17
CA GLY A 270 11.20 1.68 -6.08
C GLY A 270 11.39 1.09 -7.48
N THR A 271 10.80 -0.06 -7.79
CA THR A 271 10.90 -0.71 -9.11
C THR A 271 9.54 -0.75 -9.80
N GLU A 272 8.60 -1.50 -9.22
CA GLU A 272 7.23 -1.63 -9.73
C GLU A 272 6.27 -0.66 -9.05
N ARG A 273 6.65 -0.11 -7.87
CA ARG A 273 5.87 0.89 -7.16
C ARG A 273 6.72 1.93 -6.46
N PHE A 274 6.13 3.08 -6.18
CA PHE A 274 6.64 4.05 -5.20
C PHE A 274 5.47 4.79 -4.53
N VAL A 275 5.81 5.60 -3.53
CA VAL A 275 4.90 6.49 -2.81
C VAL A 275 5.27 7.94 -3.08
N ILE A 276 4.28 8.79 -3.29
CA ILE A 276 4.41 10.25 -3.34
C ILE A 276 3.80 10.81 -2.04
N SER A 277 4.57 11.62 -1.31
CA SER A 277 4.14 12.28 -0.08
C SER A 277 3.29 13.53 -0.34
N PRO A 278 2.64 14.12 0.69
CA PRO A 278 1.84 15.33 0.55
C PRO A 278 2.61 16.59 0.12
N ASN A 279 3.94 16.62 0.25
CA ASN A 279 4.82 17.69 -0.24
C ASN A 279 5.56 17.34 -1.55
N GLY A 280 5.27 16.17 -2.13
CA GLY A 280 5.84 15.74 -3.41
C GLY A 280 7.11 14.91 -3.32
N GLU A 281 7.65 14.65 -2.12
CA GLU A 281 8.78 13.73 -1.95
C GLU A 281 8.39 12.31 -2.39
N VAL A 282 9.29 11.63 -3.09
CA VAL A 282 9.02 10.31 -3.64
C VAL A 282 9.89 9.26 -2.96
N MET A 283 9.24 8.26 -2.36
CA MET A 283 9.85 7.19 -1.57
C MET A 283 9.59 5.81 -2.19
N PRO A 284 10.49 4.81 -2.04
CA PRO A 284 10.29 3.47 -2.61
C PRO A 284 9.03 2.75 -2.08
N CYS A 285 8.69 2.95 -0.81
CA CYS A 285 7.43 2.55 -0.19
C CYS A 285 7.21 3.31 1.13
N THR A 286 6.07 3.14 1.78
CA THR A 286 5.72 3.83 3.04
C THR A 286 6.62 3.47 4.24
N LYS A 287 7.40 2.38 4.14
CA LYS A 287 8.29 1.88 5.20
C LYS A 287 9.79 2.15 4.93
N ILE A 288 10.14 2.52 3.70
CA ILE A 288 11.50 2.94 3.33
C ILE A 288 11.46 4.45 3.15
N GLN A 289 11.65 5.18 4.25
CA GLN A 289 11.36 6.61 4.39
C GLN A 289 12.54 7.47 3.88
N ALA A 290 12.96 7.16 2.64
CA ALA A 290 14.06 7.77 1.93
C ALA A 290 13.53 8.53 0.71
N SER A 291 13.78 9.83 0.62
CA SER A 291 13.42 10.63 -0.55
C SER A 291 14.44 10.50 -1.67
N PHE A 292 13.97 10.14 -2.86
CA PHE A 292 14.76 10.08 -4.08
C PHE A 292 14.62 11.31 -4.99
N GLY A 293 13.72 12.23 -4.65
CA GLY A 293 13.42 13.41 -5.45
C GLY A 293 12.02 13.93 -5.17
N ASN A 294 11.70 15.08 -5.76
CA ASN A 294 10.41 15.74 -5.60
C ASN A 294 9.65 15.82 -6.93
N ILE A 295 8.41 15.34 -6.93
CA ILE A 295 7.56 15.26 -8.13
C ILE A 295 7.15 16.63 -8.68
N LYS A 296 7.32 17.71 -7.89
CA LYS A 296 7.11 19.08 -8.35
C LYS A 296 8.16 19.52 -9.37
N THR A 297 9.36 18.96 -9.29
CA THR A 297 10.53 19.41 -10.07
C THR A 297 11.10 18.34 -10.99
N GLU A 298 10.75 17.07 -10.77
CA GLU A 298 11.30 15.93 -11.50
C GLU A 298 10.20 15.00 -12.00
N THR A 299 10.47 14.23 -13.04
CA THR A 299 9.51 13.24 -13.54
C THR A 299 9.54 11.95 -12.71
N MET A 300 8.43 11.21 -12.71
CA MET A 300 8.31 9.89 -12.09
C MET A 300 9.37 8.91 -12.59
N ILE A 301 9.74 9.00 -13.87
CA ILE A 301 10.71 8.08 -14.46
C ILE A 301 12.13 8.42 -14.01
N ASP A 302 12.51 9.69 -13.98
CA ASP A 302 13.85 10.12 -13.55
C ASP A 302 14.10 9.74 -12.09
N ILE A 303 13.12 9.99 -11.22
CA ILE A 303 13.20 9.60 -9.81
C ILE A 303 13.32 8.08 -9.67
N ARG A 304 12.54 7.31 -10.44
CA ARG A 304 12.61 5.85 -10.41
C ARG A 304 13.96 5.32 -10.90
N GLU A 305 14.57 5.97 -11.89
CA GLU A 305 15.91 5.60 -12.36
C GLU A 305 16.96 5.81 -11.28
N LYS A 306 16.82 6.81 -10.40
CA LYS A 306 17.67 6.94 -9.21
C LYS A 306 17.48 5.76 -8.26
N MET A 307 16.25 5.32 -8.02
CA MET A 307 15.96 4.15 -7.18
C MET A 307 16.56 2.87 -7.77
N ALA A 308 16.53 2.71 -9.10
CA ALA A 308 17.08 1.55 -9.80
C ALA A 308 18.62 1.43 -9.68
N LYS A 309 19.32 2.51 -9.31
CA LYS A 309 20.77 2.51 -9.04
C LYS A 309 21.12 2.01 -7.63
N ILE A 310 20.12 1.74 -6.78
CA ILE A 310 20.33 1.17 -5.44
C ILE A 310 20.14 -0.34 -5.52
N ASP A 311 21.23 -1.10 -5.37
CA ASP A 311 21.25 -2.57 -5.52
C ASP A 311 20.21 -3.28 -4.64
N LEU A 312 20.00 -2.79 -3.42
CA LEU A 312 18.99 -3.35 -2.50
C LEU A 312 17.57 -3.25 -3.05
N LEU A 313 17.26 -2.20 -3.83
CA LEU A 313 15.94 -2.01 -4.44
C LEU A 313 15.85 -2.72 -5.79
N SER A 314 16.90 -2.68 -6.61
CA SER A 314 16.88 -3.20 -7.98
C SER A 314 17.01 -4.73 -8.07
N SER A 315 17.59 -5.38 -7.04
CA SER A 315 17.78 -6.84 -6.98
C SER A 315 16.49 -7.65 -6.80
N ASN A 316 15.35 -7.00 -6.52
CA ASN A 316 14.05 -7.67 -6.29
C ASN A 316 14.13 -8.81 -5.26
N PRO A 317 14.56 -8.50 -4.01
CA PRO A 317 14.71 -9.50 -2.96
C PRO A 317 13.39 -10.22 -2.70
N LYS A 318 13.44 -11.54 -2.43
CA LYS A 318 12.24 -12.37 -2.18
C LYS A 318 11.65 -12.20 -0.77
N ILE A 319 12.14 -11.20 -0.05
CA ILE A 319 11.78 -10.86 1.32
C ILE A 319 11.51 -9.36 1.41
N CYS A 320 10.74 -8.95 2.42
CA CYS A 320 10.45 -7.56 2.71
C CYS A 320 11.67 -6.91 3.36
N LEU A 321 12.28 -5.94 2.68
CA LEU A 321 13.44 -5.21 3.21
C LEU A 321 13.19 -4.63 4.62
N PRO A 322 12.13 -3.84 4.86
CA PRO A 322 11.91 -3.22 6.17
C PRO A 322 11.27 -4.13 7.24
N ALA A 323 11.03 -5.42 6.96
CA ALA A 323 10.36 -6.32 7.90
C ALA A 323 11.08 -7.67 8.11
N GLU A 324 11.84 -8.14 7.12
CA GLU A 324 12.44 -9.48 7.13
C GLU A 324 13.98 -9.44 6.91
N HIS A 325 14.50 -8.43 6.20
CA HIS A 325 15.92 -8.40 5.84
C HIS A 325 16.80 -7.95 7.02
N ALA A 326 17.58 -8.88 7.59
CA ALA A 326 18.39 -8.66 8.79
C ALA A 326 19.31 -7.44 8.70
N ASP A 327 20.11 -7.32 7.63
CA ASP A 327 21.01 -6.17 7.49
C ASP A 327 20.24 -4.86 7.29
N PHE A 328 19.06 -4.92 6.69
CA PHE A 328 18.25 -3.72 6.49
C PHE A 328 17.68 -3.19 7.79
N LEU A 329 17.19 -4.11 8.62
CA LEU A 329 16.73 -3.84 9.98
C LEU A 329 17.87 -3.28 10.86
N LYS A 330 19.11 -3.75 10.68
CA LYS A 330 20.26 -3.33 11.51
C LYS A 330 20.97 -2.07 11.02
N ILE A 331 21.07 -1.85 9.71
CA ILE A 331 21.95 -0.82 9.12
C ILE A 331 21.17 0.40 8.61
N TYR A 332 19.99 0.18 8.02
CA TYR A 332 19.26 1.22 7.31
C TYR A 332 18.11 1.79 8.12
N LEU A 333 17.26 0.94 8.71
CA LEU A 333 16.11 1.39 9.50
C LEU A 333 16.45 2.28 10.70
N PRO A 334 17.53 2.03 11.48
CA PRO A 334 17.89 2.89 12.60
C PRO A 334 18.19 4.34 12.20
N ARG A 335 18.51 4.62 10.92
CA ARG A 335 18.80 5.97 10.43
C ARG A 335 17.58 6.91 10.45
N VAL A 336 16.37 6.34 10.48
CA VAL A 336 15.11 7.10 10.58
C VAL A 336 14.49 7.06 11.97
N PHE A 337 15.09 6.34 12.92
CA PHE A 337 14.60 6.33 14.29
C PHE A 337 14.72 7.73 14.89
N ASN A 338 13.66 8.18 15.55
CA ASN A 338 13.56 9.49 16.22
C ASN A 338 13.79 10.71 15.30
N LYS A 339 13.77 10.55 13.97
CA LYS A 339 13.82 11.68 13.03
C LYS A 339 12.45 12.33 12.94
N LYS A 340 12.42 13.66 13.00
CA LYS A 340 11.22 14.50 12.84
C LYS A 340 11.04 15.04 11.41
N ASP A 341 12.13 15.03 10.63
CA ASP A 341 12.19 15.55 9.27
C ASP A 341 12.19 14.39 8.26
N LEU A 342 11.10 13.63 8.24
CA LEU A 342 10.93 12.52 7.30
C LEU A 342 10.17 12.97 6.04
N PRO A 343 10.49 12.39 4.87
CA PRO A 343 11.56 11.42 4.63
C PRO A 343 12.96 12.06 4.58
N ILE A 344 14.01 11.30 4.90
CA ILE A 344 15.39 11.79 4.77
C ILE A 344 15.94 11.59 3.34
N PRO A 345 16.92 12.39 2.87
CA PRO A 345 17.53 12.20 1.55
C PRO A 345 18.11 10.79 1.34
N TYR A 346 17.89 10.18 0.16
CA TYR A 346 18.29 8.80 -0.11
C TYR A 346 19.79 8.54 0.02
N ASN A 347 20.65 9.53 -0.25
CA ASN A 347 22.09 9.39 -0.08
C ASN A 347 22.46 9.20 1.40
N LYS A 348 21.86 9.96 2.31
CA LYS A 348 22.00 9.77 3.78
C LYS A 348 21.41 8.43 4.22
N TYR A 349 20.31 8.01 3.58
CA TYR A 349 19.66 6.73 3.90
C TYR A 349 20.49 5.52 3.44
N PHE A 350 21.00 5.51 2.20
CA PHE A 350 21.61 4.32 1.57
C PHE A 350 23.13 4.36 1.44
N LEU A 351 23.75 5.52 1.24
CA LEU A 351 25.12 5.61 0.69
C LEU A 351 26.23 5.90 1.72
N LYS A 352 25.86 6.13 2.99
CA LYS A 352 26.77 6.59 4.07
C LYS A 352 27.39 7.96 3.79
#